data_AF-A0A350F144-F1
#
_entry.id   AF-A0A350F144-F1
#
_cell.length_a   1.000
_cell.length_b   1.000
_cell.length_c   1.000
_cell.angle_alpha   90.00
_cell.angle_beta   90.00
_cell.angle_gamma   90.00
#
_symmetry.space_group_name_H-M   'P 1'
#
loop_
_entity.id
_entity.type
_entity.pdbx_description
1 polymer ?
#
loop_
_entity_poly.entity_id
_entity_poly.type
_entity_poly.pdbx_seq_one_letter_code
_entity_poly.pdbx_strand_id
1 'polypeptide(L)'
;VKIARAHTGRPGVVTFTGGFHGRTLLTMAMTGKVVPYKIGFGPMPGDIYHVPFPAEYRGMTVEESIHALDNVFKSDIDPSRVAAIVIEPVLGEGGFYVAPFAFLRYLRKLCDDHGIVLVADEIQAGFGRTGKFFGIEHSGVVPDLITTA
;
A
#
# COMPACT_ATOMS: atom_id res chain seq x y z
N VAL A 1 4.66 -0.82 -9.87
CA VAL A 1 5.99 -0.21 -9.55
C VAL A 1 6.71 0.36 -10.77
N LYS A 2 7.08 -0.42 -11.80
CA LYS A 2 7.86 0.09 -12.94
C LYS A 2 7.24 1.34 -13.60
N ILE A 3 5.94 1.32 -13.86
CA ILE A 3 5.19 2.45 -14.44
C ILE A 3 5.28 3.69 -13.54
N ALA A 4 4.98 3.54 -12.24
CA ALA A 4 5.04 4.64 -11.29
C ALA A 4 6.45 5.26 -11.18
N ARG A 5 7.51 4.43 -11.10
CA ARG A 5 8.89 4.91 -11.05
C ARG A 5 9.29 5.65 -12.34
N ALA A 6 8.93 5.11 -13.50
CA ALA A 6 9.21 5.75 -14.79
C ALA A 6 8.43 7.05 -14.97
N HIS A 7 7.16 7.10 -14.54
CA HIS A 7 6.30 8.27 -14.65
C HIS A 7 6.77 9.43 -13.74
N THR A 8 7.14 9.11 -12.51
CA THR A 8 7.52 10.12 -11.50
C THR A 8 9.01 10.44 -11.47
N GLY A 9 9.86 9.55 -12.00
CA GLY A 9 11.32 9.64 -11.85
C GLY A 9 11.84 9.32 -10.45
N ARG A 10 11.00 8.74 -9.59
CA ARG A 10 11.26 8.55 -8.15
C ARG A 10 11.48 7.07 -7.81
N PRO A 11 12.29 6.73 -6.78
CA PRO A 11 12.55 5.33 -6.45
C PRO A 11 11.62 4.75 -5.38
N GLY A 12 11.15 5.56 -4.43
CA GLY A 12 10.47 5.10 -3.21
C GLY A 12 9.13 4.42 -3.47
N VAL A 13 8.84 3.36 -2.73
CA VAL A 13 7.50 2.75 -2.68
C VAL A 13 7.13 2.54 -1.22
N VAL A 14 5.92 2.98 -0.87
CA VAL A 14 5.34 2.72 0.46
C VAL A 14 4.28 1.63 0.33
N THR A 15 4.35 0.64 1.20
CA THR A 15 3.33 -0.41 1.37
C THR A 15 2.98 -0.59 2.84
N PHE A 16 2.08 -1.51 3.16
CA PHE A 16 1.51 -1.62 4.51
C PHE A 16 1.85 -2.94 5.20
N THR A 17 1.95 -2.90 6.54
CA THR A 17 2.10 -4.12 7.34
C THR A 17 0.89 -5.03 7.17
N GLY A 18 1.12 -6.34 7.17
CA GLY A 18 0.07 -7.33 6.87
C GLY A 18 -0.28 -7.48 5.39
N GLY A 19 0.17 -6.57 4.51
CA GLY A 19 -0.06 -6.65 3.07
C GLY A 19 0.68 -7.80 2.38
N PHE A 20 0.13 -8.26 1.25
CA PHE A 20 0.73 -9.29 0.39
C PHE A 20 0.65 -8.89 -1.08
N HIS A 21 1.82 -8.72 -1.71
CA HIS A 21 1.91 -8.25 -3.10
C HIS A 21 2.58 -9.26 -4.04
N GLY A 22 2.85 -10.48 -3.56
CA GLY A 22 3.43 -11.57 -4.34
C GLY A 22 4.83 -12.01 -3.90
N ARG A 23 5.42 -12.96 -4.63
CA ARG A 23 6.64 -13.69 -4.23
C ARG A 23 7.87 -13.51 -5.14
N THR A 24 7.83 -12.58 -6.09
CA THR A 24 9.06 -12.12 -6.75
C THR A 24 9.89 -11.27 -5.77
N LEU A 25 11.18 -11.09 -6.02
CA LEU A 25 12.08 -10.42 -5.05
C LEU A 25 11.59 -9.04 -4.60
N LEU A 26 11.11 -8.21 -5.53
CA LEU A 26 10.55 -6.89 -5.21
C LEU A 26 9.21 -6.99 -4.46
N THR A 27 8.31 -7.87 -4.91
CA THR A 27 6.99 -8.03 -4.28
C THR A 27 7.09 -8.68 -2.90
N MET A 28 8.11 -9.52 -2.67
CA MET A 28 8.47 -9.99 -1.34
C MET A 28 8.87 -8.82 -0.48
N ALA A 29 9.74 -7.91 -0.93
CA ALA A 29 10.10 -6.71 -0.17
C ALA A 29 8.85 -5.89 0.21
N MET A 30 7.94 -5.67 -0.75
CA MET A 30 6.67 -4.97 -0.56
C MET A 30 5.72 -5.67 0.42
N THR A 31 5.72 -7.00 0.51
CA THR A 31 4.84 -7.79 1.39
C THR A 31 5.11 -7.51 2.87
N GLY A 32 4.11 -7.08 3.63
CA GLY A 32 4.21 -6.65 5.03
C GLY A 32 4.28 -7.78 6.07
N LYS A 33 4.76 -8.98 5.70
CA LYS A 33 4.81 -10.16 6.58
C LYS A 33 6.07 -11.01 6.31
N VAL A 34 6.83 -11.30 7.38
CA VAL A 34 8.14 -11.98 7.28
C VAL A 34 8.00 -13.48 7.08
N VAL A 35 7.22 -14.17 7.91
CA VAL A 35 6.98 -15.61 7.80
C VAL A 35 5.58 -15.83 7.21
N PRO A 36 5.41 -16.66 6.17
CA PRO A 36 6.41 -17.51 5.50
C PRO A 36 7.08 -16.88 4.27
N TYR A 37 6.89 -15.58 4.00
CA TYR A 37 7.17 -15.03 2.66
C TYR A 37 8.59 -14.48 2.44
N LYS A 38 9.29 -14.00 3.47
CA LYS A 38 10.60 -13.32 3.36
C LYS A 38 11.76 -14.11 3.97
N ILE A 39 11.47 -14.97 4.96
CA ILE A 39 12.51 -15.69 5.72
C ILE A 39 13.39 -16.53 4.78
N GLY A 40 14.71 -16.33 4.84
CA GLY A 40 15.69 -17.06 4.02
C GLY A 40 15.92 -16.52 2.60
N PHE A 41 15.24 -15.45 2.16
CA PHE A 41 15.35 -14.92 0.80
C PHE A 41 16.11 -13.58 0.67
N GLY A 42 16.63 -13.04 1.77
CA GLY A 42 17.29 -11.72 1.79
C GLY A 42 18.67 -11.69 1.14
N PRO A 43 19.23 -10.47 0.90
CA PRO A 43 18.68 -9.16 1.24
C PRO A 43 17.54 -8.72 0.31
N MET A 44 16.61 -7.93 0.84
CA MET A 44 15.49 -7.38 0.05
C MET A 44 15.93 -6.10 -0.70
N PRO A 45 15.37 -5.82 -1.89
CA PRO A 45 15.56 -4.54 -2.57
C PRO A 45 15.23 -3.33 -1.68
N GLY A 46 16.04 -2.28 -1.77
CA GLY A 46 15.86 -1.02 -1.05
C GLY A 46 14.73 -0.13 -1.61
N ASP A 47 14.57 1.04 -0.98
CA ASP A 47 13.54 2.04 -1.26
C ASP A 47 12.09 1.51 -1.14
N ILE A 48 11.89 0.55 -0.23
CA ILE A 48 10.58 0.02 0.15
C ILE A 48 10.37 0.32 1.64
N TYR A 49 9.27 1.00 1.96
CA TYR A 49 8.94 1.44 3.32
C TYR A 49 7.58 0.88 3.73
N HIS A 50 7.46 0.46 4.99
CA HIS A 50 6.23 -0.12 5.52
C HIS A 50 5.58 0.81 6.53
N VAL A 51 4.29 1.09 6.34
CA VAL A 51 3.45 1.81 7.30
C VAL A 51 2.48 0.82 7.95
N PRO A 52 2.18 0.92 9.25
CA PRO A 52 1.12 0.13 9.86
C PRO A 52 -0.21 0.27 9.10
N PHE A 53 -0.85 -0.86 8.77
CA PHE A 53 -2.19 -0.83 8.21
C PHE A 53 -3.21 -0.47 9.32
N PRO A 54 -4.15 0.46 9.07
CA PRO A 54 -5.18 0.81 10.05
C PRO A 54 -6.17 -0.34 10.21
N ALA A 55 -6.11 -0.99 11.38
CA ALA A 55 -7.00 -2.06 11.80
C ALA A 55 -7.38 -1.82 13.26
N GLU A 56 -8.46 -1.05 13.49
CA GLU A 56 -8.88 -0.61 14.83
C GLU A 56 -9.10 -1.78 15.79
N TYR A 57 -9.64 -2.90 15.31
CA TYR A 57 -9.81 -4.12 16.11
C TYR A 57 -8.49 -4.69 16.66
N ARG A 58 -7.35 -4.35 16.04
CA ARG A 58 -6.00 -4.71 16.51
C ARG A 58 -5.29 -3.57 17.22
N GLY A 59 -6.00 -2.49 17.55
CA GLY A 59 -5.46 -1.32 18.22
C GLY A 59 -4.58 -0.44 17.33
N MET A 60 -4.81 -0.44 16.01
CA MET A 60 -4.13 0.48 15.08
C MET A 60 -5.18 1.39 14.44
N THR A 61 -5.25 2.65 14.87
CA THR A 61 -6.22 3.62 14.35
C THR A 61 -5.77 4.20 13.01
N VAL A 62 -6.69 4.93 12.37
CA VAL A 62 -6.39 5.71 11.17
C VAL A 62 -5.33 6.78 11.47
N GLU A 63 -5.48 7.51 12.58
CA GLU A 63 -4.59 8.59 13.00
C GLU A 63 -3.18 8.07 13.29
N GLU A 64 -3.06 6.90 13.92
CA GLU A 64 -1.76 6.27 14.18
C GLU A 64 -1.05 5.87 12.88
N SER A 65 -1.81 5.35 11.90
CA SER A 65 -1.27 4.99 10.59
C SER A 65 -0.84 6.23 9.79
N ILE A 66 -1.58 7.33 9.91
CA ILE A 66 -1.23 8.64 9.32
C ILE A 66 0.06 9.17 9.96
N HIS A 67 0.14 9.20 11.30
CA HIS A 67 1.34 9.65 12.00
C HIS A 67 2.56 8.79 11.66
N ALA A 68 2.40 7.48 11.49
CA ALA A 68 3.48 6.60 11.06
C ALA A 68 3.96 6.92 9.64
N LEU A 69 3.05 7.21 8.70
CA LEU A 69 3.40 7.65 7.36
C LEU A 69 4.15 9.00 7.38
N ASP A 70 3.70 9.95 8.18
CA ASP A 70 4.38 11.24 8.36
C ASP A 70 5.80 11.06 8.93
N ASN A 71 5.97 10.11 9.84
CA ASN A 71 7.29 9.79 10.39
C ASN A 71 8.20 9.17 9.34
N VAL A 72 7.71 8.23 8.52
CA VAL A 72 8.45 7.70 7.36
C VAL A 72 8.90 8.85 6.45
N PHE A 73 8.03 9.83 6.21
CA PHE A 73 8.35 10.98 5.38
C PHE A 73 9.39 11.93 5.98
N LYS A 74 9.47 12.03 7.30
CA LYS A 74 10.43 12.88 8.02
C LYS A 74 11.78 12.19 8.24
N SER A 75 11.77 10.88 8.45
CA SER A 75 12.93 10.14 8.95
C SER A 75 13.59 9.24 7.91
N ASP A 76 12.81 8.69 6.98
CA ASP A 76 13.27 7.61 6.11
C ASP A 76 13.33 7.99 4.63
N ILE A 77 12.34 8.77 4.14
CA ILE A 77 12.28 9.20 2.73
C ILE A 77 11.49 10.48 2.53
N ASP A 78 12.07 11.46 1.82
CA ASP A 78 11.33 12.65 1.39
C ASP A 78 10.13 12.28 0.48
N PRO A 79 8.92 12.81 0.70
CA PRO A 79 7.74 12.52 -0.14
C PRO A 79 7.97 12.74 -1.65
N SER A 80 8.81 13.72 -2.03
CA SER A 80 9.17 13.99 -3.43
C SER A 80 10.04 12.89 -4.05
N ARG A 81 10.51 11.92 -3.27
CA ARG A 81 11.22 10.72 -3.72
C ARG A 81 10.35 9.45 -3.68
N VAL A 82 9.07 9.57 -3.32
CA VAL A 82 8.12 8.45 -3.34
C VAL A 82 7.42 8.41 -4.69
N ALA A 83 7.56 7.29 -5.39
CA ALA A 83 6.90 7.04 -6.67
C ALA A 83 5.47 6.53 -6.48
N ALA A 84 5.25 5.65 -5.51
CA ALA A 84 3.95 5.03 -5.30
C ALA A 84 3.65 4.70 -3.84
N ILE A 85 2.38 4.82 -3.48
CA ILE A 85 1.78 4.15 -2.32
C ILE A 85 0.92 3.01 -2.86
N VAL A 86 1.19 1.79 -2.42
CA VAL A 86 0.45 0.58 -2.84
C VAL A 86 -0.35 0.04 -1.66
N ILE A 87 -1.66 -0.08 -1.82
CA ILE A 87 -2.57 -0.54 -0.76
C ILE A 87 -3.57 -1.55 -1.30
N GLU A 88 -3.85 -2.60 -0.53
CA GLU A 88 -5.00 -3.46 -0.75
C GLU A 88 -6.25 -2.80 -0.12
N PRO A 89 -7.35 -2.55 -0.88
CA PRO A 89 -8.58 -1.99 -0.30
C PRO A 89 -9.19 -2.89 0.79
N VAL A 90 -8.96 -4.18 0.67
CA VAL A 90 -9.18 -5.19 1.71
C VAL A 90 -7.94 -6.07 1.75
N LEU A 91 -7.24 -6.10 2.88
CA LEU A 91 -6.07 -6.98 3.06
C LEU A 91 -6.49 -8.43 2.84
N GLY A 92 -5.92 -9.12 1.86
CA GLY A 92 -6.17 -10.54 1.62
C GLY A 92 -5.52 -11.41 2.69
N GLU A 93 -4.29 -11.84 2.43
CA GLU A 93 -3.49 -12.70 3.32
C GLU A 93 -3.26 -12.09 4.72
N GLY A 94 -3.44 -10.78 4.86
CA GLY A 94 -3.33 -10.05 6.13
C GLY A 94 -4.45 -10.35 7.13
N GLY A 95 -5.61 -10.85 6.66
CA GLY A 95 -6.73 -11.23 7.53
C GLY A 95 -8.09 -10.62 7.17
N PHE A 96 -8.31 -10.24 5.90
CA PHE A 96 -9.56 -9.67 5.38
C PHE A 96 -9.98 -8.37 6.07
N TYR A 97 -8.99 -7.56 6.46
CA TYR A 97 -9.23 -6.25 7.06
C TYR A 97 -9.56 -5.24 5.97
N VAL A 98 -10.74 -4.62 6.08
CA VAL A 98 -11.16 -3.55 5.19
C VAL A 98 -10.41 -2.27 5.56
N ALA A 99 -9.76 -1.64 4.58
CA ALA A 99 -9.15 -0.34 4.80
C ALA A 99 -10.24 0.68 5.14
N PRO A 100 -10.14 1.42 6.27
CA PRO A 100 -11.10 2.47 6.59
C PRO A 100 -11.21 3.47 5.44
N PHE A 101 -12.43 3.78 4.99
CA PHE A 101 -12.61 4.64 3.81
C PHE A 101 -12.07 6.06 4.03
N ALA A 102 -12.05 6.54 5.28
CA ALA A 102 -11.41 7.80 5.63
C ALA A 102 -9.89 7.78 5.34
N PHE A 103 -9.22 6.66 5.63
CA PHE A 103 -7.81 6.48 5.34
C PHE A 103 -7.53 6.43 3.83
N LEU A 104 -8.36 5.71 3.06
CA LEU A 104 -8.23 5.69 1.59
C LEU A 104 -8.38 7.08 0.96
N ARG A 105 -9.35 7.87 1.43
CA ARG A 105 -9.52 9.27 0.98
C ARG A 105 -8.34 10.15 1.39
N TYR A 106 -7.80 9.95 2.59
CA TYR A 106 -6.57 10.62 3.02
C TYR A 106 -5.39 10.30 2.09
N LEU A 107 -5.15 9.01 1.80
CA LEU A 107 -4.08 8.60 0.89
C LEU A 107 -4.24 9.20 -0.51
N ARG A 108 -5.47 9.28 -1.03
CA ARG A 108 -5.75 9.94 -2.32
C ARG A 108 -5.33 11.40 -2.30
N LYS A 109 -5.79 12.17 -1.30
CA LYS A 109 -5.41 13.58 -1.15
C LYS A 109 -3.90 13.76 -1.02
N LEU A 110 -3.26 12.93 -0.19
CA LEU A 110 -1.81 12.96 0.01
C LEU A 110 -1.06 12.67 -1.29
N CYS A 111 -1.53 11.70 -2.07
CA CYS A 111 -0.96 11.38 -3.36
C CYS A 111 -1.08 12.54 -4.35
N ASP A 112 -2.22 13.23 -4.34
CA ASP A 112 -2.45 14.41 -5.18
C ASP A 112 -1.53 15.58 -4.78
N ASP A 113 -1.39 15.84 -3.48
CA ASP A 113 -0.57 16.93 -2.94
C ASP A 113 0.93 16.75 -3.26
N HIS A 114 1.42 15.51 -3.31
CA HIS A 114 2.84 15.20 -3.52
C HIS A 114 3.18 14.65 -4.91
N GLY A 115 2.19 14.43 -5.77
CA GLY A 115 2.37 13.75 -7.06
C GLY A 115 2.86 12.31 -6.92
N ILE A 116 2.37 11.59 -5.92
CA ILE A 116 2.65 10.17 -5.70
C ILE A 116 1.57 9.35 -6.41
N VAL A 117 1.94 8.23 -7.04
CA VAL A 117 0.97 7.33 -7.69
C VAL A 117 0.27 6.47 -6.64
N LEU A 118 -1.04 6.59 -6.51
CA LEU A 118 -1.84 5.69 -5.68
C LEU A 118 -2.15 4.41 -6.47
N VAL A 119 -1.77 3.27 -5.91
CA VAL A 119 -2.03 1.95 -6.52
C VAL A 119 -2.97 1.16 -5.61
N ALA A 120 -4.12 0.75 -6.15
CA ALA A 120 -5.01 -0.20 -5.48
C ALA A 120 -4.66 -1.62 -5.94
N ASP A 121 -4.24 -2.46 -5.00
CA ASP A 121 -4.03 -3.89 -5.26
C ASP A 121 -5.35 -4.65 -5.11
N GLU A 122 -5.97 -4.94 -6.26
CA GLU A 122 -7.29 -5.56 -6.39
C GLU A 122 -7.18 -7.03 -6.82
N ILE A 123 -5.98 -7.64 -6.76
CA ILE A 123 -5.77 -9.05 -7.14
C ILE A 123 -6.76 -9.97 -6.43
N GLN A 124 -7.03 -9.72 -5.14
CA GLN A 124 -7.95 -10.53 -4.36
C GLN A 124 -9.34 -9.90 -4.18
N ALA A 125 -9.42 -8.56 -4.08
CA ALA A 125 -10.64 -7.82 -3.78
C ALA A 125 -11.47 -7.42 -5.02
N GLY A 126 -10.88 -7.52 -6.22
CA GLY A 126 -11.52 -7.18 -7.49
C GLY A 126 -12.53 -8.23 -7.98
N PHE A 127 -13.06 -7.97 -9.18
CA PHE A 127 -14.01 -8.81 -9.91
C PHE A 127 -15.21 -9.30 -9.07
N GLY A 128 -15.84 -8.40 -8.32
CA GLY A 128 -17.07 -8.72 -7.60
C GLY A 128 -16.87 -9.32 -6.21
N ARG A 129 -15.64 -9.59 -5.77
CA ARG A 129 -15.37 -10.23 -4.46
C ARG A 129 -16.04 -9.48 -3.29
N THR A 130 -16.07 -8.16 -3.36
CA THR A 130 -16.62 -7.27 -2.33
C THR A 130 -18.07 -6.83 -2.61
N GLY A 131 -18.67 -7.29 -3.72
CA GLY A 131 -19.99 -6.87 -4.19
C GLY A 131 -19.97 -5.68 -5.17
N LYS A 132 -18.80 -5.09 -5.41
CA LYS A 132 -18.53 -4.15 -6.51
C LYS A 132 -17.46 -4.71 -7.45
N PHE A 133 -17.27 -4.09 -8.62
CA PHE A 133 -16.29 -4.61 -9.58
C PHE A 133 -14.87 -4.49 -9.01
N PHE A 134 -14.57 -3.41 -8.29
CA PHE A 134 -13.34 -3.25 -7.52
C PHE A 134 -13.65 -2.86 -6.06
N GLY A 135 -12.89 -3.38 -5.09
CA GLY A 135 -13.05 -3.06 -3.68
C GLY A 135 -12.88 -1.57 -3.34
N ILE A 136 -12.00 -0.87 -4.05
CA ILE A 136 -11.74 0.56 -3.87
C ILE A 136 -12.98 1.42 -4.16
N GLU A 137 -13.91 0.95 -5.01
CA GLU A 137 -15.14 1.65 -5.38
C GLU A 137 -16.09 1.88 -4.19
N HIS A 138 -15.92 1.13 -3.09
CA HIS A 138 -16.67 1.37 -1.86
C HIS A 138 -16.26 2.67 -1.16
N SER A 139 -15.04 3.15 -1.39
CA SER A 139 -14.49 4.34 -0.73
C SER A 139 -14.77 5.66 -1.46
N GLY A 140 -15.15 5.60 -2.74
CA GLY A 140 -15.26 6.74 -3.65
C GLY A 140 -13.91 7.25 -4.18
N VAL A 141 -12.81 6.57 -3.88
CA VAL A 141 -11.46 6.91 -4.36
C VAL A 141 -11.21 6.33 -5.74
N VAL A 142 -10.62 7.14 -6.62
CA VAL A 142 -10.07 6.70 -7.91
C VAL A 142 -8.55 6.56 -7.78
N PRO A 143 -7.98 5.34 -7.84
CA PRO A 143 -6.54 5.13 -7.85
C PRO A 143 -5.96 5.45 -9.24
N ASP A 144 -4.65 5.71 -9.30
CA ASP A 144 -3.94 5.97 -10.56
C ASP A 144 -3.63 4.67 -11.31
N LEU A 145 -3.41 3.58 -10.58
CA LEU A 145 -3.19 2.24 -11.12
C LEU A 145 -3.96 1.20 -10.31
N ILE A 146 -4.38 0.12 -10.97
CA ILE A 146 -5.00 -1.05 -10.36
C ILE A 146 -4.22 -2.30 -10.79
N THR A 147 -3.99 -3.23 -9.86
CA THR A 147 -3.50 -4.58 -10.20
C THR A 147 -4.61 -5.61 -10.08
N THR A 148 -4.65 -6.54 -11.03
CA THR A 148 -5.62 -7.66 -11.12
C THR A 148 -4.93 -8.92 -11.62
N ALA A 149 -5.47 -10.11 -11.33
CA ALA A 149 -4.97 -11.40 -11.80
C ALA A 149 -6.08 -12.44 -12.00
#